data_AF-A0A966QFA5-F1
#
_entry.id   AF-A0A966QFA5-F1
#
_cell.length_a   1.000
_cell.length_b   1.000
_cell.length_c   1.000
_cell.angle_alpha   90.00
_cell.angle_beta   90.00
_cell.angle_gamma   90.00
#
_symmetry.space_group_name_H-M   'P 1'
#
loop_
_entity.id
_entity.type
_entity.pdbx_description
1 polymer ?
#
loop_
_entity_poly.entity_id
_entity_poly.type
_entity_poly.pdbx_seq_one_letter_code
_entity_poly.pdbx_strand_id
1 'polypeptide(L)'
;MALPLLKYAPTTQNSRVDALRVGSDEDPKAVSMDKALDREDQNFVIEAAYRQIFFHAFKVDRDRTLECQLRDGQITVRDFIRSLCLSDTFTRSFYNLNSNYRVARHLVEKLLGRPVHGKSEEIAWSAVIMTRGIKGAVDDILNSQEYLDNFGYDTVPYHRNRVVGSRDLGETPFNLTSPRYESYYRGILGFP
;
A
#
# COMPACT_ATOMS: atom_id res chain seq x y z
N MET A 1 22.60 -9.46 -14.38
CA MET A 1 22.02 -8.16 -14.79
C MET A 1 20.57 -8.15 -14.38
N ALA A 2 20.12 -7.19 -13.57
CA ALA A 2 18.70 -7.03 -13.30
C ALA A 2 18.02 -6.51 -14.58
N LEU A 3 16.95 -7.17 -15.01
CA LEU A 3 16.14 -6.67 -16.13
C LEU A 3 15.50 -5.34 -15.71
N PRO A 4 15.56 -4.29 -16.54
CA PRO A 4 14.85 -3.05 -16.25
C PRO A 4 13.34 -3.31 -16.21
N LEU A 5 12.60 -2.48 -15.45
CA LEU A 5 11.15 -2.54 -15.41
C LEU A 5 10.60 -2.38 -16.84
N LEU A 6 9.69 -3.27 -17.23
CA LEU A 6 9.06 -3.21 -18.55
C LEU A 6 8.26 -1.91 -18.68
N LYS A 7 8.44 -1.20 -19.79
CA LYS A 7 7.69 0.03 -20.07
C LYS A 7 6.21 -0.31 -20.29
N TYR A 8 5.33 0.47 -19.68
CA TYR A 8 3.89 0.39 -19.87
C TYR A 8 3.33 1.80 -20.09
N ALA A 9 2.22 1.89 -20.82
CA ALA A 9 1.54 3.17 -21.06
C ALA A 9 0.67 3.53 -19.85
N PRO A 10 0.77 4.76 -19.32
CA PRO A 10 -0.06 5.19 -18.21
C PRO A 10 -1.51 5.38 -18.67
N THR A 11 -2.46 4.98 -17.83
CA THR A 11 -3.90 5.20 -18.06
C THR A 11 -4.35 6.54 -17.47
N THR A 12 -5.53 7.01 -17.88
CA THR A 12 -6.19 8.17 -17.28
C THR A 12 -6.70 7.80 -15.88
N GLN A 13 -6.23 8.50 -14.85
CA GLN A 13 -6.59 8.27 -13.45
C GLN A 13 -6.64 9.61 -12.70
N ASN A 14 -7.49 9.73 -11.68
CA ASN A 14 -7.61 10.96 -10.88
C ASN A 14 -6.32 11.30 -10.12
N SER A 15 -5.54 10.28 -9.74
CA SER A 15 -4.24 10.42 -9.07
C SER A 15 -3.17 11.15 -9.88
N ARG A 16 -3.39 11.34 -11.18
CA ARG A 16 -2.43 12.03 -12.09
C ARG A 16 -2.71 13.52 -12.24
N VAL A 17 -3.80 14.02 -11.66
CA VAL A 17 -4.21 15.41 -11.76
C VAL A 17 -4.19 16.01 -10.37
N ASP A 18 -3.76 17.25 -10.25
CA ASP A 18 -3.75 17.96 -8.98
C ASP A 18 -5.18 18.08 -8.42
N ALA A 19 -5.31 17.77 -7.13
CA ALA A 19 -6.57 17.96 -6.44
C ALA A 19 -6.80 19.46 -6.20
N LEU A 20 -7.65 20.08 -7.02
CA LEU A 20 -8.04 21.49 -6.86
C LEU A 20 -9.07 21.73 -5.73
N ARG A 21 -9.33 20.71 -4.91
CA ARG A 21 -10.33 20.77 -3.85
C ARG A 21 -9.70 21.29 -2.56
N VAL A 22 -10.40 22.20 -1.88
CA VAL A 22 -9.99 22.71 -0.57
C VAL A 22 -10.76 21.98 0.52
N GLY A 23 -10.07 21.11 1.26
CA GLY A 23 -10.43 20.62 2.59
C GLY A 23 -11.88 20.16 2.79
N SER A 24 -12.20 18.91 2.46
CA SER A 24 -13.43 18.26 2.92
C SER A 24 -13.16 17.01 3.75
N ASP A 25 -14.16 16.60 4.52
CA ASP A 25 -14.13 15.39 5.37
C ASP A 25 -13.70 14.10 4.66
N GLU A 26 -13.87 14.05 3.34
CA GLU A 26 -13.45 12.94 2.49
C GLU A 26 -11.95 12.96 2.12
N ASP A 27 -11.24 14.05 2.44
CA ASP A 27 -9.81 14.13 2.21
C ASP A 27 -9.09 13.17 3.17
N PRO A 28 -8.12 12.40 2.67
CA PRO A 28 -7.33 11.53 3.51
C PRO A 28 -6.59 12.39 4.53
N LYS A 29 -6.90 12.17 5.82
CA LYS A 29 -6.13 12.75 6.92
C LYS A 29 -4.73 12.15 6.84
N ALA A 30 -3.80 12.87 6.22
CA ALA A 30 -2.41 12.42 6.09
C ALA A 30 -1.84 12.19 7.49
N VAL A 31 -1.68 10.91 7.86
CA VAL A 31 -1.16 10.51 9.16
C VAL A 31 0.36 10.47 9.03
N SER A 32 1.02 11.53 9.48
CA SER A 32 2.46 11.66 9.43
C SER A 32 3.07 11.56 10.82
N MET A 33 4.14 10.76 10.94
CA MET A 33 4.87 10.60 12.20
C MET A 33 5.57 11.88 12.64
N ASP A 34 5.98 12.74 11.70
CA ASP A 34 6.58 14.05 11.99
C ASP A 34 5.62 14.98 12.74
N LYS A 35 4.30 14.77 12.59
CA LYS A 35 3.25 15.53 13.29
C LYS A 35 2.76 14.85 14.56
N ALA A 36 3.22 13.63 14.85
CA ALA A 36 2.77 12.83 15.98
C ALA A 36 3.62 13.12 17.22
N LEU A 37 3.21 14.12 17.99
CA LEU A 37 3.95 14.59 19.18
C LEU A 37 3.72 13.69 20.39
N ASP A 38 2.50 13.17 20.54
CA ASP A 38 2.09 12.36 21.70
C ASP A 38 2.03 10.87 21.38
N ARG A 39 2.12 10.02 22.42
CA ARG A 39 2.03 8.56 22.27
C ARG A 39 0.71 8.11 21.62
N GLU A 40 -0.37 8.85 21.85
CA GLU A 40 -1.68 8.56 21.25
C GLU A 40 -1.66 8.78 19.74
N ASP A 41 -1.06 9.88 19.27
CA ASP A 41 -0.88 10.18 17.85
C ASP A 41 0.04 9.15 17.18
N GLN A 42 1.13 8.76 17.84
CA GLN A 42 2.03 7.73 17.34
C GLN A 42 1.30 6.38 17.20
N ASN A 43 0.43 6.03 18.16
CA ASN A 43 -0.40 4.83 18.07
C ASN A 43 -1.40 4.91 16.91
N PHE A 44 -1.93 6.10 16.65
CA PHE A 44 -2.80 6.35 15.50
C PHE A 44 -2.06 6.16 14.16
N VAL A 45 -0.82 6.64 14.05
CA VAL A 45 0.06 6.40 12.88
C VAL A 45 0.28 4.91 12.66
N ILE A 46 0.66 4.18 13.72
CA ILE A 46 0.89 2.73 13.67
C ILE A 46 -0.38 2.00 13.22
N GLU A 47 -1.53 2.34 13.79
CA GLU A 47 -2.80 1.71 13.44
C GLU A 47 -3.23 2.03 12.00
N ALA A 48 -3.01 3.26 11.54
CA ALA A 48 -3.24 3.66 10.15
C ALA A 48 -2.37 2.85 9.19
N ALA A 49 -1.10 2.62 9.51
CA ALA A 49 -0.18 1.81 8.70
C ALA A 49 -0.63 0.33 8.63
N TYR A 50 -1.02 -0.28 9.75
CA TYR A 50 -1.58 -1.63 9.74
C TYR A 50 -2.88 -1.71 8.94
N ARG A 51 -3.77 -0.71 9.07
CA ARG A 51 -5.01 -0.63 8.30
C ARG A 51 -4.76 -0.47 6.81
N GLN A 52 -3.75 0.30 6.42
CA GLN A 52 -3.39 0.46 5.01
C GLN A 52 -2.89 -0.85 4.40
N ILE A 53 -1.99 -1.56 5.09
CA ILE A 53 -1.37 -2.78 4.55
C ILE A 53 -2.28 -4.01 4.70
N PHE A 54 -2.89 -4.24 5.86
CA PHE A 54 -3.65 -5.46 6.14
C PHE A 54 -5.17 -5.28 6.18
N PHE A 55 -5.69 -4.05 6.09
CA PHE A 55 -7.09 -3.67 6.38
C PHE A 55 -7.48 -3.84 7.84
N HIS A 56 -7.30 -5.05 8.38
CA HIS A 56 -7.48 -5.35 9.79
C HIS A 56 -6.37 -6.30 10.24
N ALA A 57 -5.60 -5.88 11.24
CA ALA A 57 -4.54 -6.69 11.84
C ALA A 57 -4.99 -7.18 13.22
N PHE A 58 -4.94 -8.49 13.45
CA PHE A 58 -5.19 -9.01 14.80
C PHE A 58 -3.98 -8.74 15.70
N LYS A 59 -4.18 -8.79 17.02
CA LYS A 59 -3.09 -8.61 18.00
C LYS A 59 -1.92 -9.58 17.81
N VAL A 60 -2.16 -10.76 17.23
CA VAL A 60 -1.15 -11.78 16.92
C VAL A 60 -0.32 -11.45 15.68
N ASP A 61 -0.89 -10.66 14.76
CA ASP A 61 -0.25 -10.30 13.50
C ASP A 61 0.65 -9.06 13.61
N ARG A 62 0.57 -8.36 14.75
CA ARG A 62 1.32 -7.13 15.02
C ARG A 62 2.71 -7.43 15.56
N ASP A 63 3.69 -6.72 15.02
CA ASP A 63 5.08 -6.81 15.47
C ASP A 63 5.41 -5.67 16.45
N ARG A 64 5.47 -6.03 17.74
CA ARG A 64 5.77 -5.07 18.80
C ARG A 64 7.18 -4.48 18.69
N THR A 65 8.13 -5.23 18.14
CA THR A 65 9.51 -4.75 18.03
C THR A 65 9.61 -3.66 16.98
N LEU A 66 8.94 -3.83 15.84
CA LEU A 66 8.82 -2.79 14.81
C LEU A 66 8.04 -1.57 15.31
N GLU A 67 6.95 -1.77 16.07
CA GLU A 67 6.21 -0.65 16.69
C GLU A 67 7.09 0.18 17.62
N CYS A 68 7.91 -0.46 18.47
CA CYS A 68 8.83 0.25 19.35
C CYS A 68 9.92 1.00 18.57
N GLN A 69 10.51 0.37 17.54
CA GLN A 69 11.51 1.02 16.70
C GLN A 69 10.97 2.27 16.01
N LEU A 70 9.71 2.25 15.55
CA LEU A 70 9.07 3.42 14.95
C LEU A 70 8.83 4.52 16.00
N ARG A 71 8.33 4.17 17.19
CA ARG A 71 8.11 5.14 18.28
C ARG A 71 9.40 5.81 18.74
N ASP A 72 10.50 5.07 18.77
CA ASP A 72 11.82 5.56 19.16
C ASP A 72 12.55 6.29 18.00
N GLY A 73 11.92 6.41 16.82
CA GLY A 73 12.49 7.08 15.65
C GLY A 73 13.69 6.36 15.02
N GLN A 74 13.90 5.08 15.35
CA GLN A 74 14.99 4.27 14.77
C GLN A 74 14.73 3.90 13.31
N ILE A 75 13.46 3.80 12.94
CA ILE A 75 12.99 3.54 11.57
C ILE A 75 11.99 4.61 11.16
N THR A 76 11.96 4.93 9.87
CA THR A 76 10.96 5.84 9.31
C THR A 76 9.63 5.14 9.07
N VAL A 77 8.54 5.88 8.81
CA VAL A 77 7.25 5.27 8.43
C VAL A 77 7.40 4.44 7.15
N ARG A 78 8.20 4.89 6.19
CA ARG A 78 8.53 4.13 4.97
C ARG A 78 9.19 2.79 5.30
N ASP A 79 10.14 2.77 6.23
CA ASP A 79 10.82 1.53 6.64
C ASP A 79 9.90 0.61 7.45
N PHE A 80 8.97 1.19 8.22
CA PHE A 80 7.90 0.44 8.87
C PHE A 80 6.98 -0.22 7.84
N ILE A 81 6.48 0.53 6.85
CA ILE A 81 5.65 0.02 5.75
C ILE A 81 6.38 -1.08 4.97
N ARG A 82 7.67 -0.88 4.66
CA ARG A 82 8.53 -1.91 4.06
C ARG A 82 8.53 -3.19 4.89
N SER A 83 8.75 -3.07 6.20
CA SER A 83 8.82 -4.20 7.12
C SER A 83 7.48 -4.93 7.21
N LEU A 84 6.36 -4.21 7.20
CA LEU A 84 5.02 -4.82 7.15
C LEU A 84 4.81 -5.63 5.87
N CYS A 85 5.22 -5.13 4.70
CA CYS A 85 5.11 -5.86 3.44
C CYS A 85 6.03 -7.09 3.35
N LEU A 86 7.13 -7.11 4.10
CA LEU A 86 8.07 -8.23 4.16
C LEU A 86 7.82 -9.18 5.34
N SER A 87 6.79 -8.90 6.15
CA SER A 87 6.42 -9.73 7.29
C SER A 87 5.89 -11.11 6.85
N ASP A 88 6.01 -12.08 7.75
CA ASP A 88 5.38 -13.39 7.61
C ASP A 88 3.84 -13.26 7.52
N THR A 89 3.25 -12.30 8.23
CA THR A 89 1.82 -11.95 8.14
C THR A 89 1.42 -11.61 6.70
N PHE A 90 2.17 -10.74 6.03
CA PHE A 90 1.90 -10.38 4.63
C PHE A 90 2.04 -11.59 3.72
N THR A 91 3.08 -12.39 3.94
CA THR A 91 3.36 -13.58 3.13
C THR A 91 2.23 -14.60 3.22
N ARG A 92 1.76 -14.90 4.43
CA ARG A 92 0.66 -15.86 4.68
C ARG A 92 -0.69 -15.33 4.22
N SER A 93 -0.96 -14.04 4.44
CA SER A 93 -2.28 -13.46 4.18
C SER A 93 -2.48 -13.07 2.73
N PHE A 94 -1.45 -12.59 2.04
CA PHE A 94 -1.55 -12.08 0.68
C PHE A 94 -0.71 -12.91 -0.29
N TYR A 95 0.59 -13.04 -0.07
CA TYR A 95 1.48 -13.62 -1.08
C TYR A 95 1.14 -15.07 -1.45
N ASN A 96 0.95 -15.93 -0.45
CA ASN A 96 0.68 -17.37 -0.67
C ASN A 96 -0.71 -17.66 -1.24
N LEU A 97 -1.64 -16.69 -1.13
CA LEU A 97 -3.04 -16.82 -1.53
C LEU A 97 -3.38 -16.06 -2.81
N ASN A 98 -2.36 -15.68 -3.59
CA ASN A 98 -2.52 -14.90 -4.80
C ASN A 98 -1.48 -15.26 -5.86
N SER A 99 -1.81 -14.98 -7.12
CA SER A 99 -0.82 -15.01 -8.20
C SER A 99 0.11 -13.79 -8.14
N ASN A 100 1.29 -13.87 -8.74
CA ASN A 100 2.24 -12.75 -8.80
C ASN A 100 1.62 -11.49 -9.43
N TYR A 101 0.71 -11.64 -10.39
CA TYR A 101 -0.02 -10.51 -10.99
C TYR A 101 -0.88 -9.78 -9.95
N ARG A 102 -1.59 -10.55 -9.11
CA ARG A 102 -2.48 -9.99 -8.09
C ARG A 102 -1.72 -9.43 -6.90
N VAL A 103 -0.59 -10.05 -6.52
CA VAL A 103 0.34 -9.49 -5.54
C VAL A 103 0.89 -8.15 -6.05
N ALA A 104 1.32 -8.07 -7.31
CA ALA A 104 1.79 -6.82 -7.91
C ALA A 104 0.73 -5.72 -7.83
N ARG A 105 -0.53 -6.05 -8.16
CA ARG A 105 -1.66 -5.13 -8.01
C ARG A 105 -1.84 -4.66 -6.57
N HIS A 106 -1.85 -5.57 -5.60
CA HIS A 106 -1.96 -5.21 -4.19
C HIS A 106 -0.82 -4.29 -3.72
N LEU A 107 0.41 -4.53 -4.17
CA LEU A 107 1.55 -3.68 -3.82
C LEU A 107 1.36 -2.26 -4.36
N VAL A 108 0.94 -2.10 -5.63
CA VAL A 108 0.66 -0.78 -6.21
C VAL A 108 -0.46 -0.07 -5.47
N GLU A 109 -1.59 -0.74 -5.24
CA GLU A 109 -2.75 -0.14 -4.56
C GLU A 109 -2.44 0.25 -3.11
N LYS A 110 -1.68 -0.55 -2.37
CA LYS A 110 -1.37 -0.32 -0.95
C LYS A 110 -0.22 0.67 -0.75
N LEU A 111 0.83 0.60 -1.56
CA LEU A 111 2.03 1.43 -1.40
C LEU A 111 1.93 2.76 -2.15
N LEU A 112 1.42 2.75 -3.38
CA LEU A 112 1.29 3.97 -4.20
C LEU A 112 -0.09 4.62 -4.07
N GLY A 113 -1.05 3.96 -3.41
CA GLY A 113 -2.35 4.55 -3.14
C GLY A 113 -3.17 4.86 -4.40
N ARG A 114 -2.93 4.15 -5.51
CA ARG A 114 -3.62 4.32 -6.79
C ARG A 114 -3.91 2.96 -7.45
N PRO A 115 -4.89 2.87 -8.36
CA PRO A 115 -5.05 1.66 -9.15
C PRO A 115 -3.90 1.49 -10.16
N VAL A 116 -3.69 0.24 -10.60
CA VAL A 116 -2.71 -0.09 -11.64
C VAL A 116 -3.09 0.50 -13.00
N HIS A 117 -2.08 0.87 -13.80
CA HIS A 117 -2.18 1.29 -15.19
C HIS A 117 -2.38 0.08 -16.10
N GLY A 118 -3.57 -0.51 -15.98
CA GLY A 118 -3.99 -1.67 -16.74
C GLY A 118 -3.13 -2.91 -16.47
N LYS A 119 -3.33 -3.92 -17.32
CA LYS A 119 -2.67 -5.23 -17.17
C LYS A 119 -1.17 -5.19 -17.46
N SER A 120 -0.72 -4.21 -18.24
CA SER A 120 0.70 -4.04 -18.58
C SER A 120 1.55 -3.70 -17.35
N GLU A 121 1.05 -2.86 -16.43
CA GLU A 121 1.77 -2.55 -15.19
C GLU A 121 1.81 -3.77 -14.26
N GLU A 122 0.72 -4.54 -14.16
CA GLU A 122 0.69 -5.80 -13.39
C GLU A 122 1.73 -6.80 -13.91
N ILE A 123 1.85 -6.95 -15.23
CA ILE A 123 2.84 -7.83 -15.86
C ILE A 123 4.26 -7.34 -15.58
N ALA A 124 4.52 -6.04 -15.72
CA ALA A 124 5.83 -5.45 -15.48
C ALA A 124 6.31 -5.71 -14.04
N TRP A 125 5.46 -5.45 -13.05
CA TRP A 125 5.78 -5.70 -11.64
C TRP A 125 5.84 -7.19 -11.31
N SER A 126 5.00 -8.03 -11.92
CA SER A 126 5.09 -9.49 -11.72
C SER A 126 6.43 -10.06 -12.17
N ALA A 127 7.03 -9.52 -13.24
CA ALA A 127 8.37 -9.90 -13.70
C ALA A 127 9.46 -9.49 -12.71
N VAL A 128 9.30 -8.33 -12.03
CA VAL A 128 10.20 -7.92 -10.94
C VAL A 128 10.08 -8.88 -9.75
N ILE A 129 8.86 -9.25 -9.35
CA ILE A 129 8.63 -10.22 -8.27
C ILE A 129 9.28 -11.57 -8.61
N MET A 130 9.16 -12.04 -9.85
CA MET A 130 9.77 -13.31 -10.28
C MET A 130 11.31 -13.28 -10.26
N THR A 131 11.91 -12.13 -10.58
CA THR A 131 13.37 -12.02 -10.72
C THR A 131 14.08 -11.62 -9.43
N ARG A 132 13.46 -10.77 -8.60
CA ARG A 132 14.05 -10.20 -7.37
C ARG A 132 13.27 -10.52 -6.09
N GLY A 133 12.20 -11.30 -6.20
CA GLY A 133 11.31 -11.61 -5.09
C GLY A 133 10.46 -10.41 -4.67
N ILE A 134 9.63 -10.62 -3.64
CA ILE A 134 8.80 -9.58 -3.06
C ILE A 134 9.63 -8.41 -2.50
N LYS A 135 10.78 -8.72 -1.90
CA LYS A 135 11.70 -7.72 -1.34
C LYS A 135 12.16 -6.73 -2.40
N GLY A 136 12.61 -7.22 -3.56
CA GLY A 136 13.03 -6.34 -4.65
C GLY A 136 11.90 -5.46 -5.16
N ALA A 137 10.70 -6.03 -5.33
CA ALA A 137 9.54 -5.27 -5.81
C ALA A 137 9.12 -4.16 -4.83
N VAL A 138 9.04 -4.47 -3.54
CA VAL A 138 8.72 -3.48 -2.49
C VAL A 138 9.78 -2.39 -2.44
N ASP A 139 11.06 -2.76 -2.47
CA ASP A 139 12.17 -1.81 -2.45
C ASP A 139 12.13 -0.87 -3.66
N ASP A 140 11.86 -1.37 -4.86
CA ASP A 140 11.75 -0.52 -6.05
C ASP A 140 10.56 0.44 -5.98
N ILE A 141 9.41 -0.02 -5.47
CA ILE A 141 8.21 0.80 -5.36
C ILE A 141 8.43 1.92 -4.33
N LEU A 142 8.99 1.61 -3.16
CA LEU A 142 9.24 2.59 -2.10
C LEU A 142 10.36 3.59 -2.43
N ASN A 143 11.28 3.22 -3.32
CA ASN A 143 12.32 4.12 -3.84
C ASN A 143 11.90 4.84 -5.13
N SER A 144 10.67 4.63 -5.61
CA SER A 144 10.17 5.35 -6.78
C SER A 144 9.96 6.83 -6.45
N GLN A 145 10.22 7.69 -7.44
CA GLN A 145 9.97 9.13 -7.30
C GLN A 145 8.49 9.39 -6.98
N GLU A 146 7.58 8.58 -7.54
CA GLU A 146 6.15 8.67 -7.25
C GLU A 146 5.85 8.47 -5.76
N TYR A 147 6.46 7.49 -5.09
CA TYR A 147 6.26 7.30 -3.66
C TYR A 147 6.83 8.47 -2.85
N LEU A 148 8.05 8.91 -3.18
CA LEU A 148 8.75 9.98 -2.47
C LEU A 148 8.03 11.32 -2.58
N ASP A 149 7.54 11.69 -3.76
CA ASP A 149 6.83 12.95 -4.01
C ASP A 149 5.49 13.03 -3.26
N ASN A 150 4.84 11.89 -3.03
CA ASN A 150 3.50 11.85 -2.43
C ASN A 150 3.51 11.62 -0.92
N PHE A 151 4.38 10.75 -0.43
CA PHE A 151 4.38 10.32 0.98
C PHE A 151 5.67 10.65 1.73
N GLY A 152 6.79 10.79 1.00
CA GLY A 152 8.11 10.97 1.60
C GLY A 152 8.50 9.80 2.50
N TYR A 153 9.11 10.11 3.65
CA TYR A 153 9.59 9.10 4.60
C TYR A 153 8.65 8.87 5.79
N ASP A 154 7.84 9.87 6.14
CA ASP A 154 7.11 9.92 7.41
C ASP A 154 5.59 9.85 7.28
N THR A 155 5.04 9.88 6.05
CA THR A 155 3.59 9.81 5.83
C THR A 155 3.16 8.39 5.53
N VAL A 156 2.10 7.93 6.20
CA VAL A 156 1.47 6.64 5.88
C VAL A 156 0.77 6.73 4.52
N PRO A 157 0.98 5.76 3.60
CA PRO A 157 0.28 5.73 2.32
C PRO A 157 -1.24 5.71 2.48
N TYR A 158 -1.94 6.37 1.58
CA TYR A 158 -3.40 6.43 1.55
C TYR A 158 -3.92 6.42 0.11
N HIS A 159 -5.21 6.16 -0.07
CA HIS A 159 -5.84 6.20 -1.39
C HIS A 159 -5.92 7.64 -1.91
N ARG A 160 -5.10 7.95 -2.92
CA ARG A 160 -4.98 9.29 -3.51
C ARG A 160 -6.16 9.60 -4.43
N ASN A 161 -6.69 10.81 -4.34
CA ASN A 161 -7.73 11.37 -5.21
C ASN A 161 -8.95 10.45 -5.44
N ARG A 162 -9.38 9.74 -4.39
CA ARG A 162 -10.54 8.83 -4.44
C ARG A 162 -11.86 9.55 -4.73
N VAL A 163 -12.05 10.71 -4.12
CA VAL A 163 -13.25 11.55 -4.28
C VAL A 163 -12.87 12.78 -5.09
N VAL A 164 -13.56 13.01 -6.20
CA VAL A 164 -13.37 14.20 -7.02
C VAL A 164 -14.28 15.30 -6.49
N GLY A 165 -13.83 16.55 -6.47
CA GLY A 165 -14.58 17.66 -5.85
C GLY A 165 -16.00 17.90 -6.37
N SER A 166 -16.32 17.44 -7.59
CA SER A 166 -17.67 17.57 -8.17
C SER A 166 -18.61 16.40 -7.84
N ARG A 167 -18.18 15.40 -7.06
CA ARG A 167 -18.97 14.21 -6.73
C ARG A 167 -19.04 13.98 -5.23
N ASP A 168 -20.22 13.64 -4.73
CA ASP A 168 -20.41 13.26 -3.31
C ASP A 168 -19.86 11.86 -3.03
N LEU A 169 -19.97 10.94 -4.00
CA LEU A 169 -19.47 9.57 -3.89
C LEU A 169 -18.17 9.40 -4.70
N GLY A 170 -17.11 9.01 -4.01
CA GLY A 170 -15.83 8.66 -4.64
C GLY A 170 -15.76 7.21 -5.14
N GLU A 171 -14.59 6.87 -5.66
CA GLU A 171 -14.26 5.51 -6.08
C GLU A 171 -14.30 4.52 -4.90
N THR A 172 -14.57 3.26 -5.22
CA THR A 172 -14.63 2.20 -4.22
C THR A 172 -13.25 2.00 -3.57
N PRO A 173 -13.17 1.95 -2.22
CA PRO A 173 -11.91 1.70 -1.53
C PRO A 173 -11.24 0.40 -1.99
N PHE A 174 -9.90 0.40 -2.10
CA PHE A 174 -9.15 -0.78 -2.57
C PHE A 174 -9.41 -2.02 -1.74
N ASN A 175 -9.60 -1.90 -0.42
CA ASN A 175 -9.88 -3.07 0.42
C ASN A 175 -11.19 -3.80 0.06
N LEU A 176 -12.13 -3.12 -0.63
CA LEU A 176 -13.36 -3.72 -1.17
C LEU A 176 -13.16 -4.21 -2.61
N THR A 177 -12.47 -3.42 -3.44
CA THR A 177 -12.22 -3.75 -4.86
C THR A 177 -11.25 -4.93 -5.00
N SER A 178 -10.24 -5.00 -4.14
CA SER A 178 -9.17 -6.00 -4.13
C SER A 178 -9.17 -6.72 -2.77
N PRO A 179 -10.08 -7.69 -2.54
CA PRO A 179 -10.09 -8.46 -1.30
C PRO A 179 -8.83 -9.35 -1.20
N ARG A 180 -8.54 -9.82 0.02
CA ARG A 180 -7.35 -10.62 0.38
C ARG A 180 -7.00 -11.70 -0.65
N TYR A 181 -7.97 -12.47 -1.12
CA TYR A 181 -7.80 -13.48 -2.16
C TYR A 181 -9.03 -13.53 -3.07
N GLU A 182 -8.85 -14.13 -4.25
CA GLU A 182 -9.86 -14.19 -5.29
C GLU A 182 -10.71 -15.48 -5.20
N SER A 183 -11.68 -15.62 -6.12
CA SER A 183 -12.58 -16.78 -6.15
C SER A 183 -11.86 -18.13 -6.23
N TYR A 184 -10.70 -18.18 -6.89
CA TYR A 184 -9.88 -19.40 -6.98
C TYR A 184 -9.49 -19.94 -5.60
N TYR A 185 -8.82 -19.11 -4.78
CA TYR A 185 -8.41 -19.52 -3.43
C TYR A 185 -9.61 -19.63 -2.48
N ARG A 186 -10.67 -18.86 -2.69
CA ARG A 186 -11.93 -19.03 -1.94
C ARG A 186 -12.52 -20.43 -2.14
N GLY A 187 -12.52 -20.92 -3.37
CA GLY A 187 -13.00 -22.28 -3.70
C GLY A 187 -12.15 -23.38 -3.09
N ILE A 188 -10.83 -23.17 -2.93
CA ILE A 188 -9.93 -24.13 -2.29
C ILE A 188 -10.11 -24.15 -0.77
N LEU A 189 -10.21 -22.97 -0.14
CA LEU A 189 -10.27 -22.83 1.31
C LEU A 189 -11.65 -23.16 1.90
N GLY A 190 -12.68 -23.30 1.06
CA GLY A 190 -14.00 -23.78 1.48
C GLY A 190 -14.80 -22.80 2.34
N PHE A 191 -14.44 -21.51 2.36
CA PHE A 191 -15.26 -20.50 3.00
C PHE A 191 -16.43 -20.09 2.09
N PRO A 192 -17.68 -20.00 2.61
CA PRO A 192 -18.85 -19.60 1.83
C PRO A 192 -18.63 -18.23 1.19
#